data_AF-A0A661NY41-F1
#
_entry.id   AF-A0A661NY41-F1
#
_cell.length_a   1.000
_cell.length_b   1.000
_cell.length_c   1.000
_cell.angle_alpha   90.00
_cell.angle_beta   90.00
_cell.angle_gamma   90.00
#
_symmetry.space_group_name_H-M   'P 1'
#
loop_
_entity.id
_entity.type
_entity.pdbx_description
1 polymer ?
#
loop_
_entity_poly.entity_id
_entity_poly.type
_entity_poly.pdbx_seq_one_letter_code
_entity_poly.pdbx_strand_id
1 'polypeptide(L)'
;MNSSGAPRRARSWNSVVPACGRETWRKCAATHPPRGVIEVYLVDTSVWIETFRRNDPFDLEGTVDFDLVVTCLPVVQEVLQGFRNEAGFRHARSAMHALPMVESPLEREVFDQAVSLYRTARRNGLTIRSSVDCLIAACAIRNALCVLHRDRDYPALAKVSELQQRTV
;
A
#
# COMPACT_ATOMS: atom_id res chain seq x y z
N MET A 1 24.52 37.25 -23.72
CA MET A 1 25.07 36.04 -23.08
C MET A 1 23.94 35.37 -22.32
N ASN A 2 23.61 34.16 -22.77
CA ASN A 2 22.59 33.22 -22.25
C ASN A 2 22.97 32.80 -20.81
N SER A 3 22.14 32.27 -19.90
CA SER A 3 20.95 31.39 -19.96
C SER A 3 20.23 31.53 -18.58
N SER A 4 18.93 31.80 -18.44
CA SER A 4 17.79 30.86 -18.41
C SER A 4 18.04 29.48 -17.76
N GLY A 5 17.38 29.24 -16.62
CA GLY A 5 17.22 27.92 -15.99
C GLY A 5 15.90 27.86 -15.21
N ALA A 6 14.82 27.47 -15.89
CA ALA A 6 13.50 27.27 -15.29
C ALA A 6 13.41 25.93 -14.54
N PRO A 7 12.65 25.82 -13.43
CA PRO A 7 12.46 24.56 -12.74
C PRO A 7 11.54 23.61 -13.53
N ARG A 8 11.91 22.33 -13.50
CA ARG A 8 11.30 21.22 -14.26
C ARG A 8 9.86 20.95 -13.80
N ARG A 9 8.94 20.93 -14.75
CA ARG A 9 7.53 20.56 -14.57
C ARG A 9 7.39 19.13 -14.02
N ALA A 10 6.57 18.98 -12.98
CA ALA A 10 6.02 17.71 -12.54
C ALA A 10 5.26 17.04 -13.70
N ARG A 11 5.51 15.75 -13.93
CA ARG A 11 4.80 14.98 -14.96
C ARG A 11 3.39 14.69 -14.46
N SER A 12 2.40 15.27 -15.15
CA SER A 12 1.00 14.90 -15.01
C SER A 12 0.80 13.49 -15.57
N TRP A 13 0.30 12.58 -14.75
CA TRP A 13 -0.13 11.25 -15.21
C TRP A 13 -1.58 11.36 -15.69
N ASN A 14 -1.76 11.60 -16.99
CA ASN A 14 -3.06 11.56 -17.64
C ASN A 14 -3.06 10.47 -18.71
N SER A 15 -4.08 9.60 -18.63
CA SER A 15 -4.56 8.62 -19.63
C SER A 15 -3.62 7.42 -19.90
N VAL A 16 -4.06 6.16 -20.03
CA VAL A 16 -5.21 5.59 -20.74
C VAL A 16 -5.52 4.21 -20.13
N VAL A 17 -6.77 3.89 -19.81
CA VAL A 17 -7.20 2.49 -19.54
C VAL A 17 -8.16 2.06 -20.65
N PRO A 18 -7.89 1.01 -21.43
CA PRO A 18 -8.85 0.50 -22.40
C PRO A 18 -9.94 -0.30 -21.69
N ALA A 19 -11.20 0.01 -22.00
CA ALA A 19 -12.34 -0.83 -21.65
C ALA A 19 -12.23 -2.17 -22.41
N CYS A 20 -12.28 -3.31 -21.71
CA CYS A 20 -12.43 -4.61 -22.37
C CYS A 20 -13.41 -5.52 -21.61
N GLY A 21 -14.56 -5.75 -22.25
CA GLY A 21 -15.24 -7.04 -22.42
C GLY A 21 -15.56 -7.89 -21.18
N ARG A 22 -16.84 -7.93 -20.82
CA ARG A 22 -17.41 -8.98 -19.97
C ARG A 22 -17.38 -10.31 -20.72
N GLU A 23 -16.66 -11.29 -20.19
CA GLU A 23 -17.03 -12.73 -20.11
C GLU A 23 -15.76 -13.57 -19.97
N THR A 24 -15.82 -14.57 -19.08
CA THR A 24 -14.84 -15.66 -18.86
C THR A 24 -13.64 -15.41 -17.94
N TRP A 25 -13.87 -15.36 -16.63
CA TRP A 25 -12.81 -15.70 -15.66
C TRP A 25 -13.32 -16.63 -14.55
N ARG A 26 -13.56 -17.89 -14.94
CA ARG A 26 -13.52 -19.03 -13.99
C ARG A 26 -12.19 -19.74 -14.21
N LYS A 27 -11.37 -19.78 -13.15
CA LYS A 27 -10.14 -20.59 -12.99
C LYS A 27 -8.87 -20.04 -13.65
N CYS A 28 -8.17 -19.15 -12.95
CA CYS A 28 -6.70 -19.11 -12.91
C CYS A 28 -6.28 -18.47 -11.58
N ALA A 29 -6.17 -19.32 -10.55
CA ALA A 29 -5.56 -18.98 -9.27
C ALA A 29 -4.05 -19.19 -9.39
N ALA A 30 -3.34 -18.14 -9.80
CA ALA A 30 -1.91 -17.90 -9.66
C ALA A 30 -1.65 -16.52 -10.27
N THR A 31 -1.89 -15.46 -9.50
CA THR A 31 -1.85 -14.07 -9.97
C THR A 31 -0.41 -13.61 -10.17
N HIS A 32 0.18 -13.96 -11.31
CA HIS A 32 1.21 -13.11 -11.90
C HIS A 32 0.50 -12.04 -12.73
N PRO A 33 0.74 -10.74 -12.49
CA PRO A 33 0.19 -9.71 -13.36
C PRO A 33 0.69 -9.92 -14.80
N PRO A 34 -0.14 -9.58 -15.81
CA PRO A 34 0.27 -9.70 -17.22
C PRO A 34 1.56 -8.91 -17.47
N ARG A 35 2.48 -9.49 -18.23
CA ARG A 35 3.77 -8.88 -18.57
C ARG A 35 3.55 -7.48 -19.17
N GLY A 36 3.90 -6.43 -18.45
CA GLY A 36 3.81 -5.04 -18.91
C GLY A 36 3.19 -4.03 -17.94
N VAL A 37 2.57 -4.46 -16.83
CA VAL A 37 2.15 -3.54 -15.76
C VAL A 37 3.23 -3.44 -14.69
N ILE A 38 3.65 -2.21 -14.38
CA ILE A 38 4.53 -1.93 -13.26
C ILE A 38 3.68 -1.97 -11.99
N GLU A 39 3.98 -2.91 -11.09
CA GLU A 39 3.28 -3.05 -9.81
C GLU A 39 3.88 -2.07 -8.80
N VAL A 40 3.04 -1.18 -8.24
CA VAL A 40 3.42 -0.24 -7.19
C VAL A 40 2.93 -0.79 -5.85
N TYR A 41 3.80 -0.77 -4.85
CA TYR A 41 3.58 -1.43 -3.56
C TYR A 41 3.25 -0.44 -2.46
N LEU A 42 2.07 -0.58 -1.86
CA LEU A 42 1.78 0.01 -0.55
C LEU A 42 2.33 -0.92 0.52
N VAL A 43 3.44 -0.55 1.15
CA VAL A 43 4.12 -1.40 2.14
C VAL A 43 3.44 -1.24 3.49
N ASP A 44 2.88 -2.33 4.00
CA ASP A 44 2.18 -2.39 5.28
C ASP A 44 3.12 -2.24 6.48
N THR A 45 2.58 -1.80 7.62
CA THR A 45 3.29 -1.68 8.90
C THR A 45 3.98 -2.98 9.30
N SER A 46 3.37 -4.14 9.06
CA SER A 46 3.98 -5.43 9.40
C SER A 46 5.33 -5.65 8.70
N VAL A 47 5.53 -5.15 7.48
CA VAL A 47 6.81 -5.25 6.76
C VAL A 47 7.83 -4.24 7.27
N TRP A 48 7.38 -3.01 7.56
CA TRP A 48 8.25 -1.99 8.17
C TRP A 48 8.79 -2.45 9.53
N ILE A 49 7.95 -3.05 10.38
CA ILE A 49 8.37 -3.60 11.68
C ILE A 49 9.51 -4.60 11.50
N GLU A 50 9.42 -5.50 10.52
CA GLU A 50 10.45 -6.50 10.24
C GLU A 50 11.72 -5.88 9.66
N THR A 51 11.57 -4.86 8.81
CA THR A 51 12.69 -4.11 8.22
C THR A 51 13.47 -3.35 9.30
N PHE A 52 12.79 -2.83 10.34
CA PHE A 52 13.41 -2.13 11.46
C PHE A 52 13.91 -3.03 12.60
N ARG A 53 13.83 -4.37 12.48
CA ARG A 53 14.38 -5.28 13.48
C ARG A 53 15.90 -5.16 13.55
N ARG A 54 16.45 -5.24 14.77
CA ARG A 54 17.90 -5.18 14.99
C ARG A 54 18.62 -6.46 14.58
N ASN A 55 17.97 -7.60 14.78
CA ASN A 55 18.52 -8.91 14.48
C ASN A 55 17.76 -9.45 13.27
N ASP A 56 18.49 -9.72 12.19
CA ASP A 56 17.95 -10.24 10.93
C ASP A 56 16.83 -9.37 10.35
N PRO A 57 17.14 -8.11 9.95
CA PRO A 57 16.16 -7.23 9.34
C PRO A 57 15.69 -7.81 8.01
N PHE A 58 14.40 -7.65 7.72
CA PHE A 58 13.87 -7.99 6.41
C PHE A 58 14.46 -7.06 5.34
N ASP A 59 15.02 -7.66 4.27
CA ASP A 59 15.60 -6.93 3.14
C ASP A 59 14.50 -6.49 2.16
N LEU A 60 13.89 -5.34 2.45
CA LEU A 60 12.84 -4.76 1.61
C LEU A 60 13.38 -4.36 0.23
N GLU A 61 14.57 -3.75 0.17
CA GLU A 61 15.21 -3.28 -1.07
C GLU A 61 15.64 -4.45 -1.98
N GLY A 62 16.01 -5.59 -1.40
CA GLY A 62 16.25 -6.83 -2.13
C GLY A 62 14.97 -7.54 -2.59
N THR A 63 13.80 -7.20 -2.03
CA THR A 63 12.52 -7.87 -2.33
C THR A 63 11.69 -7.15 -3.38
N VAL A 64 11.70 -5.81 -3.38
CA VAL A 64 10.99 -4.95 -4.32
C VAL A 64 11.86 -3.77 -4.74
N ASP A 65 11.62 -3.24 -5.93
CA ASP A 65 12.23 -1.98 -6.36
C ASP A 65 11.69 -0.84 -5.45
N PHE A 66 12.59 -0.17 -4.74
CA PHE A 66 12.23 0.86 -3.78
C PHE A 66 11.59 2.10 -4.44
N ASP A 67 11.87 2.34 -5.73
CA ASP A 67 11.21 3.39 -6.52
C ASP A 67 9.71 3.11 -6.75
N LEU A 68 9.28 1.86 -6.52
CA LEU A 68 7.89 1.42 -6.61
C LEU A 68 7.21 1.32 -5.24
N VAL A 69 7.85 1.78 -4.17
CA VAL A 69 7.30 1.77 -2.81
C VAL A 69 6.58 3.07 -2.50
N VAL A 70 5.37 2.94 -1.97
CA VAL A 70 4.57 4.06 -1.44
C VAL A 70 4.10 3.77 -0.02
N THR A 71 3.66 4.82 0.67
CA THR A 71 3.09 4.74 2.01
C THR A 71 1.74 5.46 2.09
N CYS A 72 1.06 5.38 3.23
CA CYS A 72 -0.15 6.14 3.53
C CYS A 72 -0.15 6.55 5.01
N LEU A 73 -0.99 7.53 5.37
CA LEU A 73 -1.03 8.09 6.71
C LEU A 73 -1.21 7.05 7.84
N PRO A 74 -2.05 6.01 7.72
CA PRO A 74 -2.20 4.99 8.75
C PRO A 74 -0.92 4.17 8.97
N VAL A 75 -0.22 3.79 7.90
CA VAL A 75 1.08 3.08 8.00
C VAL A 75 2.11 3.96 8.70
N VAL A 76 2.23 5.24 8.30
CA VAL A 76 3.13 6.20 8.94
C VAL A 76 2.82 6.31 10.44
N GLN A 77 1.54 6.42 10.79
CA GLN A 77 1.11 6.49 12.19
C GLN A 77 1.57 5.26 12.99
N GLU A 78 1.25 4.04 12.52
CA GLU A 78 1.57 2.82 13.26
C GLU A 78 3.08 2.60 13.38
N VAL A 79 3.83 2.80 12.29
CA VAL A 79 5.30 2.66 12.28
C VAL A 79 5.92 3.61 13.29
N LEU A 80 5.55 4.89 13.27
CA LEU A 80 6.15 5.88 14.16
C LEU A 80 5.74 5.70 15.62
N GLN A 81 4.52 5.24 15.90
CA GLN A 81 4.07 4.89 17.25
C GLN A 81 4.82 3.70 17.85
N GLY A 82 5.42 2.83 17.02
CA GLY A 82 6.21 1.68 17.47
C GLY A 82 7.57 2.04 18.09
N PHE A 83 8.08 3.26 17.89
CA PHE A 83 9.41 3.66 18.37
C PHE A 83 9.38 4.11 19.83
N ARG A 84 10.16 3.41 20.67
CA ARG A 84 10.35 3.80 22.09
C ARG A 84 11.41 4.87 22.32
N ASN A 85 12.38 4.99 21.40
CA ASN A 85 13.51 5.88 21.56
C ASN A 85 13.42 7.06 20.57
N GLU A 86 13.69 8.26 21.07
CA GLU A 86 13.50 9.52 20.34
C GLU A 86 14.42 9.66 19.12
N ALA A 87 15.64 9.11 19.20
CA ALA A 87 16.58 9.16 18.08
C ALA A 87 16.09 8.32 16.88
N GLY A 88 15.65 7.08 17.14
CA GLY A 88 15.06 6.19 16.15
C GLY A 88 13.76 6.75 15.59
N PHE A 89 12.89 7.31 16.44
CA PHE A 89 11.67 8.00 15.99
C PHE A 89 11.99 9.13 15.00
N ARG A 90 12.95 10.01 15.30
CA ARG A 90 13.31 11.12 14.40
C ARG A 90 13.86 10.66 13.05
N HIS A 91 14.70 9.64 13.05
CA HIS A 91 15.22 9.05 11.80
C HIS A 91 14.09 8.39 11.00
N ALA A 92 13.27 7.55 11.62
CA ALA A 92 12.15 6.88 10.97
C ALA A 92 11.12 7.87 10.44
N ARG A 93 10.80 8.92 11.20
CA ARG A 93 9.89 9.99 10.78
C ARG A 93 10.38 10.68 9.52
N SER A 94 11.67 10.99 9.45
CA SER A 94 12.26 11.63 8.27
C SER A 94 12.19 10.70 7.05
N ALA A 95 12.50 9.42 7.23
CA ALA A 95 12.44 8.42 6.15
C ALA A 95 11.00 8.16 5.66
N MET A 96 10.05 7.93 6.58
CA MET A 96 8.66 7.64 6.24
C MET A 96 7.98 8.82 5.53
N HIS A 97 8.30 10.06 5.91
CA HIS A 97 7.78 11.25 5.22
C HIS A 97 8.47 11.56 3.89
N ALA A 98 9.60 10.93 3.58
CA ALA A 98 10.26 11.06 2.28
C ALA A 98 9.65 10.15 1.20
N LEU A 99 8.91 9.10 1.61
CA LEU A 99 8.22 8.21 0.69
C LEU A 99 7.06 8.92 -0.03
N PRO A 100 6.78 8.58 -1.31
CA PRO A 100 5.53 8.98 -1.94
C PRO A 100 4.34 8.47 -1.12
N MET A 101 3.38 9.36 -0.86
CA MET A 101 2.27 9.09 0.03
C MET A 101 0.94 9.20 -0.71
N VAL A 102 0.11 8.17 -0.62
CA VAL A 102 -1.25 8.16 -1.15
C VAL A 102 -2.26 8.53 -0.07
N GLU A 103 -3.41 9.08 -0.49
CA GLU A 103 -4.52 9.47 0.40
C GLU A 103 -4.06 10.39 1.54
N SER A 104 -3.35 11.46 1.19
CA SER A 104 -2.88 12.51 2.11
C SER A 104 -3.32 13.88 1.59
N PRO A 105 -4.37 14.50 2.15
CA PRO A 105 -5.10 14.08 3.36
C PRO A 105 -6.01 12.85 3.15
N LEU A 106 -6.32 12.16 4.25
CA LEU A 106 -7.35 11.11 4.26
C LEU A 106 -8.74 11.74 4.26
N GLU A 107 -9.49 11.52 3.19
CA GLU A 107 -10.87 12.00 3.04
C GLU A 107 -11.88 11.02 3.66
N ARG A 108 -13.09 11.52 3.96
CA ARG A 108 -14.17 10.76 4.60
C ARG A 108 -14.50 9.47 3.83
N GLU A 109 -14.46 9.56 2.52
CA GLU A 109 -14.77 8.51 1.56
C GLU A 109 -13.85 7.29 1.74
N VAL A 110 -12.58 7.52 2.12
CA VAL A 110 -11.63 6.43 2.39
C VAL A 110 -12.03 5.66 3.64
N PHE A 111 -12.50 6.35 4.67
CA PHE A 111 -13.04 5.73 5.88
C PHE A 111 -14.34 4.98 5.61
N ASP A 112 -15.26 5.57 4.83
CA ASP A 112 -16.53 4.92 4.48
C ASP A 112 -16.27 3.63 3.66
N GLN A 113 -15.27 3.63 2.79
CA GLN A 113 -14.82 2.43 2.07
C GLN A 113 -14.21 1.38 3.00
N ALA A 114 -13.36 1.78 3.96
CA ALA A 114 -12.80 0.88 4.97
C ALA A 114 -13.89 0.21 5.83
N VAL A 115 -14.91 0.97 6.23
CA VAL A 115 -16.10 0.45 6.94
C VAL A 115 -16.83 -0.58 6.08
N SER A 116 -17.02 -0.30 4.79
CA SER A 116 -17.67 -1.22 3.85
C SER A 116 -16.90 -2.54 3.71
N LEU A 117 -15.57 -2.47 3.59
CA LEU A 117 -14.68 -3.64 3.53
C LEU A 117 -14.84 -4.50 4.79
N TYR A 118 -14.70 -3.91 5.98
CA TYR A 118 -14.83 -4.62 7.24
C TYR A 118 -16.20 -5.30 7.38
N ARG A 119 -17.28 -4.57 7.09
CA ARG A 119 -18.65 -5.10 7.15
C ARG A 119 -18.86 -6.24 6.15
N THR A 120 -18.27 -6.15 4.97
CA THR A 120 -18.38 -7.18 3.93
C THR A 120 -17.61 -8.44 4.32
N ALA A 121 -16.38 -8.32 4.82
CA ALA A 121 -15.63 -9.45 5.36
C ALA A 121 -16.41 -10.15 6.49
N ARG A 122 -16.92 -9.38 7.45
CA ARG A 122 -17.69 -9.92 8.58
C ARG A 122 -18.96 -10.65 8.15
N ARG A 123 -19.71 -10.12 7.19
CA ARG A 123 -20.91 -10.78 6.63
C ARG A 123 -20.59 -12.12 5.95
N ASN A 124 -19.37 -12.26 5.42
CA ASN A 124 -18.88 -13.48 4.80
C ASN A 124 -18.17 -14.42 5.80
N GLY A 125 -18.29 -14.17 7.11
CA GLY A 125 -17.67 -15.01 8.15
C GLY A 125 -16.14 -14.86 8.25
N LEU A 126 -15.57 -13.83 7.64
CA LEU A 126 -14.14 -13.52 7.72
C LEU A 126 -13.90 -12.50 8.84
N THR A 127 -13.12 -12.89 9.84
CA THR A 127 -12.75 -12.00 10.96
C THR A 127 -11.52 -11.20 10.59
N ILE A 128 -11.70 -9.89 10.42
CA ILE A 128 -10.60 -8.91 10.34
C ILE A 128 -10.30 -8.41 11.76
N ARG A 129 -9.03 -8.38 12.14
CA ARG A 129 -8.57 -8.01 13.49
C ARG A 129 -8.30 -6.53 13.62
N SER A 130 -7.95 -5.88 12.52
CA SER A 130 -7.54 -4.48 12.51
C SER A 130 -8.46 -3.64 11.62
N SER A 131 -9.08 -2.62 12.22
CA SER A 131 -9.81 -1.60 11.44
C SER A 131 -8.87 -0.71 10.62
N VAL A 132 -7.60 -0.62 11.03
CA VAL A 132 -6.56 0.12 10.31
C VAL A 132 -6.18 -0.64 9.03
N ASP A 133 -6.11 -1.97 9.05
CA ASP A 133 -5.81 -2.77 7.85
C ASP A 133 -6.90 -2.61 6.78
N CYS A 134 -8.17 -2.44 7.19
CA CYS A 134 -9.25 -2.06 6.27
C CYS A 134 -9.03 -0.68 5.65
N LEU A 135 -8.48 0.27 6.40
CA LEU A 135 -8.19 1.62 5.93
C LEU A 135 -7.00 1.63 4.96
N ILE A 136 -5.95 0.86 5.27
CA ILE A 136 -4.81 0.64 4.37
C ILE A 136 -5.28 -0.04 3.08
N ALA A 137 -6.09 -1.09 3.19
CA ALA A 137 -6.67 -1.77 2.03
C ALA A 137 -7.56 -0.84 1.19
N ALA A 138 -8.33 0.05 1.81
CA ALA A 138 -9.11 1.06 1.08
C ALA A 138 -8.19 2.01 0.29
N CYS A 139 -7.10 2.49 0.90
CA CYS A 139 -6.09 3.30 0.20
C CYS A 139 -5.51 2.55 -1.01
N ALA A 140 -5.15 1.27 -0.83
CA ALA A 140 -4.59 0.45 -1.89
C ALA A 140 -5.55 0.23 -3.06
N ILE A 141 -6.80 -0.16 -2.78
CA ILE A 141 -7.82 -0.43 -3.80
C ILE A 141 -8.09 0.83 -4.64
N ARG A 142 -8.25 1.99 -4.00
CA ARG A 142 -8.53 3.26 -4.68
C ARG A 142 -7.43 3.68 -5.65
N ASN A 143 -6.19 3.31 -5.36
CA ASN A 143 -5.01 3.68 -6.13
C ASN A 143 -4.48 2.52 -6.99
N ALA A 144 -5.23 1.40 -7.08
CA ALA A 144 -4.82 0.18 -7.80
C ALA A 144 -3.42 -0.32 -7.42
N LEU A 145 -3.12 -0.33 -6.11
CA LEU A 145 -1.83 -0.74 -5.55
C LEU A 145 -1.87 -2.16 -5.01
N CYS A 146 -0.72 -2.82 -5.02
CA CYS A 146 -0.53 -4.10 -4.34
C CYS A 146 -0.05 -3.86 -2.90
N VAL A 147 -0.72 -4.43 -1.91
CA VAL A 147 -0.26 -4.33 -0.52
C VAL A 147 0.83 -5.38 -0.27
N LEU A 148 2.03 -4.94 0.11
CA LEU A 148 3.11 -5.82 0.55
C LEU A 148 3.03 -6.00 2.07
N HIS A 149 2.82 -7.21 2.57
CA HIS A 149 2.51 -7.42 3.99
C HIS A 149 3.00 -8.77 4.54
N ARG A 150 2.95 -8.89 5.88
CA ARG A 150 2.99 -10.16 6.65
C ARG A 150 1.74 -10.42 7.48
N ASP A 151 0.70 -9.59 7.35
CA ASP A 151 -0.56 -9.76 8.10
C ASP A 151 -1.56 -10.69 7.39
N ARG A 152 -2.27 -11.54 8.15
CA ARG A 152 -3.30 -12.46 7.64
C ARG A 152 -4.63 -11.78 7.26
N ASP A 153 -4.82 -10.54 7.67
CA ASP A 153 -6.05 -9.77 7.42
C ASP A 153 -6.15 -9.41 5.92
N TYR A 154 -5.04 -9.11 5.25
CA TYR A 154 -5.04 -8.78 3.80
C TYR A 154 -5.51 -9.94 2.90
N PRO A 155 -5.03 -11.20 3.07
CA PRO A 155 -5.61 -12.34 2.36
C PRO A 155 -7.09 -12.55 2.64
N ALA A 156 -7.59 -12.18 3.83
CA ALA A 156 -9.03 -12.24 4.13
C ALA A 156 -9.80 -11.13 3.40
N LEU A 157 -9.28 -9.90 3.37
CA LEU A 157 -9.87 -8.77 2.64
C LEU A 157 -9.89 -9.02 1.12
N ALA A 158 -8.84 -9.61 0.57
CA ALA A 158 -8.75 -9.96 -0.86
C ALA A 158 -9.80 -11.02 -1.30
N LYS A 159 -10.36 -11.81 -0.38
CA LYS A 159 -11.45 -12.75 -0.70
C LYS A 159 -12.78 -12.07 -0.99
N VAL A 160 -12.95 -10.81 -0.57
CA VAL A 160 -14.24 -10.09 -0.62
C VAL A 160 -14.14 -8.73 -1.31
N SER A 161 -13.01 -8.43 -1.96
CA SER A 161 -12.74 -7.15 -2.60
C SER A 161 -11.77 -7.31 -3.77
N GLU A 162 -11.47 -6.21 -4.46
CA GLU A 162 -10.48 -6.15 -5.55
C GLU A 162 -9.05 -5.95 -5.04
N LEU A 163 -8.82 -6.06 -3.73
CA LEU A 163 -7.51 -5.87 -3.12
C LEU A 163 -6.46 -6.80 -3.74
N GLN A 164 -5.40 -6.20 -4.29
CA GLN A 164 -4.18 -6.91 -4.64
C GLN A 164 -3.25 -6.94 -3.42
N GLN A 165 -2.69 -8.11 -3.14
CA GLN A 165 -1.78 -8.29 -2.02
C GLN A 165 -0.67 -9.27 -2.37
N ARG A 166 0.49 -9.07 -1.74
CA ARG A 166 1.64 -9.96 -1.80
C ARG A 166 2.19 -10.17 -0.38
N THR A 167 2.21 -11.42 0.05
CA THR A 167 2.85 -11.83 1.31
C THR A 167 4.37 -11.97 1.12
N VAL A 168 5.15 -11.56 2.13
CA VAL A 168 6.63 -11.68 2.19
C VAL A 168 7.14 -12.22 3.54
#